data_AF-A0A382GB75-F1
#
_entry.id   AF-A0A382GB75-F1
#
_cell.length_a   1.000
_cell.length_b   1.000
_cell.length_c   1.000
_cell.angle_alpha   90.00
_cell.angle_beta   90.00
_cell.angle_gamma   90.00
#
_symmetry.space_group_name_H-M   'P 1'
#
loop_
_entity.id
_entity.type
_entity.pdbx_description
1 polymer ?
#
loop_
_entity_poly.entity_id
_entity_poly.type
_entity_poly.pdbx_seq_one_letter_code
_entity_poly.pdbx_strand_id
1 'polypeptide(L)'
;MSRKYQQSGYQDDEEARSEARSPARRPKGDGRPRRGYGPREPRKVNMPSFHEVTKCARCGAALSTSIRFDSQCSKCSADLHTCAQCAWFDTSSQFECAQTIPKRVSPKDARNSCTLFEAVVTIERETHSASHENQTTAISSENQTTSTSSNNARQAFDDLFK
;
A
#
# COMPACT_ATOMS: atom_id res chain seq x y z
N MET A 1 49.59 12.50 48.66
CA MET A 1 48.76 11.65 47.80
C MET A 1 47.55 12.46 47.34
N SER A 2 47.61 13.08 46.15
CA SER A 2 46.44 13.80 45.60
C SER A 2 45.47 12.81 44.96
N ARG A 3 44.19 12.89 45.31
CA ARG A 3 43.14 12.00 44.77
C ARG A 3 42.74 12.54 43.39
N LYS A 4 43.05 11.78 42.32
CA LYS A 4 42.91 12.16 40.91
C LYS A 4 41.50 12.00 40.34
N TYR A 5 40.48 11.83 41.18
CA TYR A 5 39.12 11.61 40.69
C TYR A 5 38.09 12.19 41.66
N GLN A 6 37.58 13.37 41.31
CA GLN A 6 36.32 13.89 41.81
C GLN A 6 35.32 13.80 40.65
N GLN A 7 34.18 13.17 40.88
CA GLN A 7 33.07 13.19 39.93
C GLN A 7 32.31 14.50 40.11
N SER A 8 32.25 15.33 39.07
CA SER A 8 31.36 16.49 39.04
C SER A 8 29.92 16.01 39.07
N GLY A 9 29.14 16.56 40.01
CA GLY A 9 27.72 16.27 40.14
C GLY A 9 26.91 17.09 39.14
N TYR A 10 25.73 16.60 38.78
CA TYR A 10 24.81 17.24 37.82
C TYR A 10 24.39 18.69 38.15
N GLN A 11 24.78 19.23 39.31
CA GLN A 11 24.49 20.60 39.73
C GLN A 11 25.69 21.55 39.54
N ASP A 12 26.89 21.04 39.28
CA ASP A 12 28.11 21.84 39.11
C ASP A 12 28.22 22.47 37.70
N ASP A 13 27.45 21.96 36.72
CA ASP A 13 27.43 22.45 35.33
C ASP A 13 26.55 23.70 35.11
N GLU A 14 25.71 24.06 36.08
CA GLU A 14 24.76 25.18 35.96
C GLU A 14 25.48 26.53 36.11
N GLU A 15 26.48 26.61 36.99
CA GLU A 15 27.17 27.87 37.31
C GLU A 15 28.17 28.26 36.20
N ALA A 16 28.87 27.29 35.61
CA ALA A 16 29.85 27.49 34.54
C ALA A 16 29.23 27.86 33.16
N ARG A 17 27.92 27.64 32.99
CA ARG A 17 27.23 27.94 31.73
C ARG A 17 26.68 29.36 31.65
N SER A 18 26.59 30.05 32.78
CA SER A 18 25.95 31.37 32.89
C SER A 18 26.82 32.54 32.37
N GLU A 19 28.13 32.34 32.21
CA GLU A 19 29.08 33.40 31.80
C GLU A 19 29.56 33.29 30.34
N ALA A 20 29.23 32.19 29.63
CA ALA A 20 29.56 32.02 28.22
C ALA A 20 28.48 32.63 27.31
N ARG A 21 28.40 33.96 27.30
CA ARG A 21 27.64 34.74 26.30
C ARG A 21 28.03 34.24 24.90
N SER A 22 27.12 33.52 24.24
CA SER A 22 27.39 32.86 22.97
C SER A 22 27.84 33.89 21.93
N PRO A 23 29.00 33.73 21.25
CA PRO A 23 29.31 34.60 20.13
C PRO A 23 28.26 34.36 19.05
N ALA A 24 27.60 35.44 18.62
CA ALA A 24 26.63 35.42 17.53
C ALA A 24 27.23 34.64 16.35
N ARG A 25 26.53 33.59 15.92
CA ARG A 25 26.96 32.74 14.79
C ARG A 25 27.06 33.62 13.55
N ARG A 26 28.28 34.02 13.17
CA ARG A 26 28.53 34.64 11.87
C ARG A 26 28.26 33.58 10.79
N PRO A 27 27.43 33.84 9.77
CA PRO A 27 27.27 32.90 8.67
C PRO A 27 28.58 32.89 7.87
N LYS A 28 29.38 31.83 8.04
CA LYS A 28 30.51 31.54 7.16
C LYS A 28 29.98 30.72 5.99
N GLY A 29 29.80 31.36 4.85
CA GLY A 29 29.49 30.70 3.59
C GLY A 29 29.72 31.67 2.44
N ASP A 30 30.83 31.50 1.72
CA ASP A 30 31.30 32.41 0.66
C ASP A 30 30.49 32.30 -0.65
N GLY A 31 29.22 31.87 -0.58
CA GLY A 31 28.31 31.77 -1.74
C GLY A 31 28.74 30.78 -2.84
N ARG A 32 29.85 30.04 -2.67
CA ARG A 32 30.35 29.11 -3.70
C ARG A 32 29.68 27.74 -3.53
N PRO A 33 29.15 27.11 -4.60
CA PRO A 33 28.61 25.77 -4.50
C PRO A 33 29.72 24.80 -4.09
N ARG A 34 29.49 24.09 -2.99
CA ARG A 34 30.41 23.08 -2.45
C ARG A 34 30.51 21.94 -3.47
N ARG A 35 31.69 21.77 -4.08
CA ARG A 35 31.99 20.70 -5.06
C ARG A 35 31.67 19.34 -4.40
N GLY A 36 30.62 18.64 -4.86
CA GLY A 36 30.30 17.28 -4.38
C GLY A 36 28.87 17.01 -3.89
N TYR A 37 27.94 17.97 -3.94
CA TYR A 37 26.50 17.66 -3.78
C TYR A 37 25.82 17.90 -5.14
N GLY A 38 25.42 16.82 -5.82
CA GLY A 38 24.43 16.91 -6.90
C GLY A 38 23.11 17.49 -6.38
N PRO A 39 22.13 17.76 -7.26
CA PRO A 39 20.84 18.30 -6.86
C PRO A 39 20.29 17.52 -5.66
N ARG A 40 20.01 18.22 -4.56
CA ARG A 40 19.44 17.67 -3.31
C ARG A 40 17.97 17.25 -3.50
N GLU A 41 17.60 16.77 -4.68
CA GLU A 41 16.29 16.17 -4.86
C GLU A 41 16.32 14.81 -4.16
N PRO A 42 15.50 14.60 -3.12
CA PRO A 42 15.38 13.28 -2.52
C PRO A 42 14.98 12.32 -3.63
N ARG A 43 15.72 11.22 -3.78
CA ARG A 43 15.37 10.19 -4.77
C ARG A 43 13.92 9.78 -4.51
N LYS A 44 13.06 9.91 -5.53
CA LYS A 44 11.69 9.42 -5.46
C LYS A 44 11.76 7.91 -5.31
N VAL A 45 11.51 7.41 -4.10
CA VAL A 45 11.40 5.97 -3.85
C VAL A 45 10.08 5.53 -4.45
N ASN A 46 10.12 4.56 -5.38
CA ASN A 46 8.92 3.94 -5.91
C ASN A 46 8.25 3.15 -4.79
N MET A 47 7.26 3.77 -4.14
CA MET A 47 6.42 3.07 -3.17
C MET A 47 5.42 2.22 -3.98
N PRO A 48 5.38 0.90 -3.78
CA PRO A 48 4.42 0.06 -4.50
C PRO A 48 2.99 0.44 -4.13
N SER A 49 2.13 0.48 -5.14
CA SER A 49 0.69 0.75 -5.03
C SER A 49 -0.01 -0.32 -4.21
N PHE A 50 -1.20 0.01 -3.71
CA PHE A 50 -2.09 -0.92 -3.04
C PHE A 50 -3.37 -1.02 -3.86
N HIS A 51 -3.91 -2.23 -3.95
CA HIS A 51 -5.19 -2.49 -4.60
C HIS A 51 -6.12 -3.28 -3.68
N GLU A 52 -7.40 -3.02 -3.86
CA GLU A 52 -8.47 -3.74 -3.18
C GLU A 52 -8.78 -5.03 -3.94
N VAL A 53 -8.67 -6.16 -3.24
CA VAL A 53 -8.95 -7.49 -3.78
C VAL A 53 -10.05 -8.14 -2.96
N THR A 54 -11.10 -8.58 -3.64
CA THR A 54 -12.10 -9.48 -3.05
C THR A 54 -11.74 -10.91 -3.43
N LYS A 55 -11.70 -11.82 -2.45
CA LYS A 55 -11.36 -13.24 -2.67
C LYS A 55 -12.49 -14.13 -2.25
N CYS A 56 -12.77 -15.18 -3.02
CA CYS A 56 -13.77 -16.18 -2.65
C CYS A 56 -13.37 -16.92 -1.37
N ALA A 57 -14.26 -16.97 -0.38
CA ALA A 57 -14.04 -17.63 0.91
C ALA A 57 -13.79 -19.14 0.78
N ARG A 58 -14.31 -19.79 -0.28
CA ARG A 58 -14.12 -21.24 -0.49
C ARG A 58 -12.84 -21.61 -1.22
N CYS A 59 -12.44 -20.87 -2.26
CA CYS A 59 -11.31 -21.26 -3.11
C CYS A 59 -10.19 -20.21 -3.21
N GLY A 60 -10.35 -19.03 -2.60
CA GLY A 60 -9.35 -17.96 -2.61
C GLY A 60 -9.18 -17.22 -3.95
N ALA A 61 -9.98 -17.55 -4.97
CA ALA A 61 -9.91 -16.87 -6.26
C ALA A 61 -10.26 -15.38 -6.12
N ALA A 62 -9.44 -14.50 -6.70
CA ALA A 62 -9.75 -13.08 -6.81
C ALA A 62 -11.00 -12.88 -7.68
N LEU A 63 -11.92 -12.06 -7.19
CA LEU A 63 -13.17 -11.70 -7.85
C LEU A 63 -13.02 -10.26 -8.36
N SER A 64 -13.35 -10.05 -9.63
CA SER A 64 -13.29 -8.73 -10.27
C SER A 64 -14.65 -8.04 -10.35
N THR A 65 -15.73 -8.74 -10.01
CA THR A 65 -17.12 -8.28 -10.20
C THR A 65 -17.79 -7.98 -8.88
N SER A 66 -18.63 -6.94 -8.85
CA SER A 66 -19.51 -6.64 -7.71
C SER A 66 -20.44 -7.83 -7.41
N ILE A 67 -20.39 -8.33 -6.18
CA ILE A 67 -21.19 -9.47 -5.73
C ILE A 67 -22.68 -9.07 -5.70
N ARG A 68 -23.50 -9.76 -6.51
CA ARG A 68 -24.98 -9.68 -6.48
C ARG A 68 -25.55 -10.92 -5.80
N PHE A 69 -26.84 -10.90 -5.45
CA PHE A 69 -27.54 -12.05 -4.84
C PHE A 69 -27.30 -13.37 -5.57
N ASP A 70 -27.28 -13.35 -6.90
CA ASP A 70 -27.11 -14.56 -7.72
C ASP A 70 -25.69 -14.83 -8.21
N SER A 71 -24.71 -14.08 -7.73
CA SER A 71 -23.33 -14.19 -8.20
C SER A 71 -22.65 -15.46 -7.68
N GLN A 72 -21.89 -16.10 -8.58
CA GLN A 72 -21.16 -17.33 -8.32
C GLN A 72 -19.69 -17.17 -8.71
N CYS A 73 -18.82 -17.91 -8.03
CA CYS A 73 -17.40 -17.92 -8.33
C CYS A 73 -17.11 -18.63 -9.67
N SER A 74 -16.29 -18.02 -10.53
CA SER A 74 -15.89 -18.62 -11.80
C SER A 74 -15.01 -19.87 -11.68
N LYS A 75 -14.30 -20.06 -10.55
CA LYS A 75 -13.42 -21.23 -10.35
C LYS A 75 -14.13 -22.42 -9.70
N CYS A 76 -14.87 -22.19 -8.63
CA CYS A 76 -15.48 -23.27 -7.83
C CYS A 76 -17.01 -23.30 -7.88
N SER A 77 -17.66 -22.41 -8.63
CA SER A 77 -19.12 -22.26 -8.72
C SER A 77 -19.85 -22.06 -7.39
N ALA A 78 -19.13 -21.77 -6.30
CA ALA A 78 -19.73 -21.45 -5.01
C ALA A 78 -20.49 -20.12 -5.09
N ASP A 79 -21.60 -20.02 -4.37
CA ASP A 79 -22.32 -18.76 -4.19
C ASP A 79 -21.43 -17.74 -3.48
N LEU A 80 -21.38 -16.53 -4.02
CA LEU A 80 -20.58 -15.44 -3.46
C LEU A 80 -21.38 -14.64 -2.43
N HIS A 81 -22.70 -14.59 -2.57
CA HIS A 81 -23.58 -13.89 -1.64
C HIS A 81 -23.92 -14.77 -0.42
N THR A 82 -22.94 -14.95 0.46
CA THR A 82 -23.01 -15.82 1.64
C THR A 82 -22.55 -15.08 2.89
N CYS A 83 -22.94 -15.52 4.08
CA CYS A 83 -22.49 -14.87 5.31
C CYS A 83 -20.97 -15.00 5.49
N ALA A 84 -20.38 -16.12 5.04
CA ALA A 84 -18.94 -16.34 5.09
C ALA A 84 -18.12 -15.34 4.24
N GLN A 85 -18.74 -14.72 3.22
CA GLN A 85 -18.13 -13.72 2.34
C GLN A 85 -18.41 -12.27 2.80
N CYS A 86 -19.12 -12.08 3.91
CA CYS A 86 -19.58 -10.78 4.39
C CYS A 86 -18.56 -10.12 5.33
N ALA A 87 -18.30 -8.82 5.17
CA ALA A 87 -17.45 -8.01 6.03
C ALA A 87 -17.98 -7.91 7.47
N TRP A 88 -19.30 -8.02 7.65
CA TRP A 88 -19.99 -7.91 8.94
C TRP A 88 -20.17 -9.24 9.67
N PHE A 89 -19.58 -10.32 9.17
CA PHE A 89 -19.67 -11.63 9.82
C PHE A 89 -18.78 -11.67 11.06
N ASP A 90 -19.40 -11.83 12.23
CA ASP A 90 -18.72 -11.87 13.52
C ASP A 90 -19.35 -12.95 14.40
N THR A 91 -18.61 -14.02 14.69
CA THR A 91 -19.09 -15.17 15.47
C THR A 91 -19.40 -14.85 16.94
N SER A 92 -18.91 -13.73 17.46
CA SER A 92 -19.14 -13.30 18.85
C SER A 92 -20.46 -12.55 19.05
N SER A 93 -21.08 -12.09 17.96
CA SER A 93 -22.28 -11.25 17.97
C SER A 93 -23.59 -12.05 17.87
N GLN A 94 -24.71 -11.41 18.20
CA GLN A 94 -26.03 -12.02 18.07
C GLN A 94 -26.30 -12.40 16.60
N PHE A 95 -26.69 -13.65 16.37
CA PHE A 95 -26.90 -14.23 15.03
C PHE A 95 -25.65 -14.32 14.13
N GLU A 96 -24.47 -14.13 14.72
CA GLU A 96 -23.17 -14.16 14.03
C GLU A 96 -23.01 -13.01 13.01
N CYS A 97 -23.62 -11.85 13.28
CA CYS A 97 -23.44 -10.63 12.49
C CYS A 97 -23.35 -9.38 13.37
N ALA A 98 -22.36 -8.52 13.08
CA ALA A 98 -22.17 -7.25 13.78
C ALA A 98 -23.32 -6.25 13.52
N GLN A 99 -24.07 -6.43 12.42
CA GLN A 99 -25.24 -5.63 12.09
C GLN A 99 -26.52 -6.21 12.72
N THR A 100 -27.51 -5.35 13.00
CA THR A 100 -28.80 -5.76 13.56
C THR A 100 -29.68 -6.42 12.51
N ILE A 101 -29.71 -7.77 12.50
CA ILE A 101 -30.52 -8.57 11.56
C ILE A 101 -31.81 -9.06 12.25
N PRO A 102 -32.98 -9.05 11.57
CA PRO A 102 -34.24 -9.51 12.16
C PRO A 102 -34.31 -11.03 12.41
N LYS A 103 -33.60 -11.85 11.62
CA LYS A 103 -33.61 -13.32 11.72
C LYS A 103 -32.22 -13.89 11.46
N ARG A 104 -31.86 -14.96 12.19
CA ARG A 104 -30.64 -15.73 11.94
C ARG A 104 -30.65 -16.35 10.53
N VAL A 105 -29.61 -16.07 9.76
CA VAL A 105 -29.36 -16.72 8.46
C VAL A 105 -28.60 -18.03 8.68
N SER A 106 -29.15 -19.15 8.22
CA SER A 106 -28.51 -20.47 8.21
C SER A 106 -29.00 -21.29 7.02
N PRO A 107 -28.15 -22.06 6.33
CA PRO A 107 -26.70 -22.22 6.52
C PRO A 107 -25.88 -20.99 6.09
N LYS A 108 -24.69 -20.80 6.67
CA LYS A 108 -23.84 -19.61 6.45
C LYS A 108 -23.06 -19.64 5.14
N ASP A 109 -22.85 -20.83 4.59
CA ASP A 109 -22.12 -21.06 3.35
C ASP A 109 -23.01 -21.20 2.11
N ALA A 110 -24.32 -20.98 2.25
CA ALA A 110 -25.26 -20.98 1.13
C ALA A 110 -25.74 -19.57 0.79
N ARG A 111 -26.23 -19.42 -0.44
CA ARG A 111 -26.82 -18.16 -0.92
C ARG A 111 -27.85 -17.65 0.07
N ASN A 112 -27.66 -16.41 0.50
CA ASN A 112 -28.64 -15.68 1.30
C ASN A 112 -29.16 -14.46 0.51
N SER A 113 -30.26 -13.87 0.96
CA SER A 113 -30.83 -12.65 0.38
C SER A 113 -30.72 -11.46 1.36
N CYS A 114 -29.68 -11.45 2.20
CA CYS A 114 -29.48 -10.39 3.18
C CYS A 114 -29.15 -9.07 2.46
N THR A 115 -29.93 -8.01 2.72
CA THR A 115 -29.72 -6.70 2.08
C THR A 115 -28.58 -5.90 2.70
N LEU A 116 -28.14 -6.27 3.91
CA LEU A 116 -27.01 -5.66 4.63
C LEU A 116 -25.66 -6.31 4.26
N PHE A 117 -25.63 -7.09 3.17
CA PHE A 117 -24.43 -7.78 2.74
C PHE A 117 -23.41 -6.79 2.17
N GLU A 118 -22.17 -6.94 2.62
CA GLU A 118 -21.02 -6.20 2.10
C GLU A 118 -19.87 -7.18 1.93
N ALA A 119 -19.23 -7.18 0.76
CA ALA A 119 -18.17 -8.14 0.45
C ALA A 119 -16.91 -7.84 1.28
N VAL A 120 -16.25 -8.88 1.80
CA VAL A 120 -14.91 -8.71 2.39
C VAL A 120 -13.92 -8.26 1.30
N VAL A 121 -13.35 -7.08 1.50
CA VAL A 121 -12.29 -6.51 0.67
C VAL A 121 -10.98 -6.55 1.47
N THR A 122 -9.91 -7.07 0.87
CA THR A 122 -8.56 -7.04 1.44
C THR A 122 -7.69 -6.11 0.62
N ILE A 123 -6.91 -5.25 1.29
CA ILE A 123 -5.97 -4.34 0.62
C ILE A 123 -4.63 -5.07 0.48
N GLU A 124 -4.22 -5.33 -0.76
CA GLU A 124 -2.97 -6.03 -1.07
C GLU A 124 -1.96 -5.09 -1.73
N ARG A 125 -0.68 -5.23 -1.35
CA ARG A 125 0.42 -4.48 -1.97
C ARG A 125 0.70 -5.06 -3.34
N GLU A 126 0.66 -4.21 -4.37
CA GLU A 126 1.04 -4.58 -5.72
C GLU A 126 2.55 -4.82 -5.77
N THR A 127 2.96 -6.07 -5.93
CA THR A 127 4.38 -6.45 -6.10
C THR A 127 4.75 -6.72 -7.55
N HIS A 128 3.80 -6.56 -8.48
CA HIS A 128 4.04 -6.70 -9.90
C HIS A 128 4.55 -5.39 -10.48
N SER A 129 5.54 -5.49 -11.39
CA SER A 129 6.03 -4.35 -12.16
C SER A 129 4.92 -3.91 -13.11
N ALA A 130 4.09 -2.95 -12.71
CA ALA A 130 3.18 -2.29 -13.63
C ALA A 130 4.04 -1.59 -14.70
N SER A 131 4.06 -2.13 -15.92
CA SER A 131 4.41 -1.33 -17.09
C SER A 131 3.43 -0.16 -17.10
N HIS A 132 3.93 1.05 -16.84
CA HIS A 132 3.15 2.29 -16.95
C HIS A 132 2.52 2.38 -18.35
N GLU A 133 1.30 1.87 -18.51
CA GLU A 133 0.43 2.26 -19.62
C GLU A 133 -0.08 3.65 -19.26
N ASN A 134 0.63 4.67 -19.73
CA ASN A 134 0.11 6.02 -19.77
C ASN A 134 -1.19 5.97 -20.59
N GLN A 135 -2.33 6.08 -19.91
CA GLN A 135 -3.61 6.39 -20.55
C GLN A 135 -3.54 7.81 -21.10
N THR A 136 -2.89 7.97 -22.25
CA THR A 136 -3.08 9.14 -23.10
C THR A 136 -4.43 9.00 -23.78
N THR A 137 -5.34 9.88 -23.35
CA THR A 137 -6.61 10.20 -23.98
C THR A 137 -6.51 10.17 -25.51
N ALA A 138 -7.40 9.37 -26.10
CA ALA A 138 -7.52 9.17 -27.53
C ALA A 138 -7.73 10.48 -28.29
N ILE A 139 -6.84 10.76 -29.24
CA ILE A 139 -7.13 11.52 -30.46
C ILE A 139 -6.59 10.70 -31.63
N SER A 140 -7.53 10.12 -32.38
CA SER A 140 -7.49 9.61 -33.76
C SER A 140 -6.12 9.38 -34.44
N SER A 141 -5.86 8.13 -34.84
CA SER A 141 -5.91 7.70 -36.26
C SER A 141 -5.25 6.33 -36.46
N GLU A 142 -6.03 5.44 -37.07
CA GLU A 142 -5.68 4.32 -37.97
C GLU A 142 -4.50 3.37 -37.66
N ASN A 143 -4.87 2.08 -37.59
CA ASN A 143 -4.09 0.88 -37.88
C ASN A 143 -2.83 0.60 -37.05
N GLN A 144 -2.97 -0.22 -35.99
CA GLN A 144 -2.41 -1.57 -35.99
C GLN A 144 -2.74 -2.39 -34.74
N THR A 145 -2.92 -3.67 -35.05
CA THR A 145 -3.33 -4.82 -34.26
C THR A 145 -2.29 -5.28 -33.22
N THR A 146 -2.79 -5.57 -32.01
CA THR A 146 -2.49 -6.74 -31.17
C THR A 146 -1.03 -7.05 -30.74
N SER A 147 -0.80 -6.89 -29.43
CA SER A 147 -0.13 -7.86 -28.54
C SER A 147 1.25 -8.42 -28.92
N THR A 148 2.32 -7.62 -28.78
CA THR A 148 3.70 -8.14 -28.70
C THR A 148 4.56 -7.28 -27.76
N SER A 149 4.21 -7.17 -26.48
CA SER A 149 4.97 -6.29 -25.55
C SER A 149 6.20 -6.99 -24.93
N SER A 150 6.17 -8.32 -24.74
CA SER A 150 7.27 -9.04 -24.07
C SER A 150 8.47 -9.39 -24.97
N ASN A 151 8.25 -9.68 -26.25
CA ASN A 151 9.33 -10.08 -27.17
C ASN A 151 10.12 -8.87 -27.72
N ASN A 152 9.46 -7.73 -27.86
CA ASN A 152 10.08 -6.49 -28.35
C ASN A 152 11.14 -5.91 -27.39
N ALA A 153 10.95 -6.08 -26.07
CA ALA A 153 11.91 -5.56 -25.10
C ALA A 153 13.28 -6.24 -25.22
N ARG A 154 13.33 -7.56 -25.49
CA ARG A 154 14.60 -8.30 -25.65
C ARG A 154 15.29 -7.97 -26.97
N GLN A 155 14.53 -7.87 -28.07
CA GLN A 155 15.07 -7.48 -29.37
C GLN A 155 15.66 -6.06 -29.37
N ALA A 156 15.03 -5.12 -28.66
CA ALA A 156 15.53 -3.75 -28.55
C ALA A 156 16.90 -3.64 -27.84
N PHE A 157 17.23 -4.59 -26.94
CA PHE A 157 18.55 -4.62 -26.32
C PHE A 157 19.63 -5.20 -27.24
N ASP A 158 19.33 -6.24 -28.01
CA ASP A 158 20.30 -6.89 -28.91
C ASP A 158 20.75 -5.98 -30.07
N ASP A 159 19.87 -5.07 -30.52
CA ASP A 159 20.21 -4.15 -31.62
C ASP A 159 21.06 -2.94 -31.18
N LEU A 160 21.26 -2.71 -29.88
CA LEU A 160 22.17 -1.66 -29.38
C LEU A 160 23.65 -2.05 -29.41
N PHE A 161 23.94 -3.34 -29.57
CA PHE A 161 25.29 -3.89 -29.54
C PHE A 161 25.73 -4.51 -30.88
N LYS A 162 25.01 -4.23 -31.97
CA LYS A 162 25.41 -4.55 -33.35
C LYS A 162 26.04 -3.36 -34.05
#